data_AF-A0A8B9ISZ4-F1
#
_entry.id   AF-A0A8B9ISZ4-F1
#
_cell.length_a   1.000
_cell.length_b   1.000
_cell.length_c   1.000
_cell.angle_alpha   90.00
_cell.angle_beta   90.00
_cell.angle_gamma   90.00
#
_symmetry.space_group_name_H-M   'P 1'
#
loop_
_entity.id
_entity.type
_entity.pdbx_description
1 polymer ?
#
loop_
_entity_poly.entity_id
_entity_poly.type
_entity_poly.pdbx_seq_one_letter_code
_entity_poly.pdbx_strand_id
1 'polypeptide(L)'
;MYQMLDLKLAMYIDFPSHMKPGILVTCADDIELYSTGVTETVTFDKPGFTALAHPSDLAVGTTHGVFVLDPASFSGAGGLEYTSCHRFLHKPTVETMRQCGAVCVRGNGSLPTARGNHGDLEMGSECVYTDSIFYMDHSTAKRLLAFYKQMGTLCCEIDAYGDFLQALGPGAMQDYTTNTSSISKEGSQLVEVRQKLYSLLKGTALNVVVLNNSKFYHIGTTEEYLFHFTSDSKLKSELGLLPVAFSIFSDRALAESASVMHSILEPGCLVGPGSIIEYSRIGPEVSVGEGSIISGSDISGKVDVPSHCFLSSLSVKADREVQYVSMVFGVEDDLKQSVKVLSDIGALRFFGVSLPECLERWGVQVSEQLFSSESTGLSLWTARLFPVCSTLGESVRMTLRMVRSVQHTSPLTLHGLRCLSVQEMLRCKEVGDMMEFRKQIYDEIHLRRWKEKSDL
;
A
#
# COMPACT_ATOMS: atom_id res chain seq x y z
N MET A 1 1.51 -12.43 -16.25
CA MET A 1 1.92 -11.73 -15.03
C MET A 1 0.73 -11.70 -14.12
N TYR A 2 0.88 -12.19 -12.89
CA TYR A 2 -0.18 -12.12 -11.88
C TYR A 2 -0.18 -10.73 -11.23
N GLN A 3 -1.36 -10.15 -11.05
CA GLN A 3 -1.58 -8.93 -10.27
C GLN A 3 -1.79 -9.26 -8.80
N MET A 4 -1.83 -8.26 -7.92
CA MET A 4 -2.13 -8.47 -6.51
C MET A 4 -3.47 -9.19 -6.30
N LEU A 5 -4.50 -8.87 -7.08
CA LEU A 5 -5.78 -9.58 -7.01
C LEU A 5 -5.63 -11.07 -7.35
N ASP A 6 -4.86 -11.40 -8.39
CA ASP A 6 -4.62 -12.80 -8.78
C ASP A 6 -3.85 -13.54 -7.68
N LEU A 7 -2.88 -12.88 -7.06
CA LEU A 7 -2.11 -13.43 -5.95
C LEU A 7 -3.00 -13.69 -4.74
N LYS A 8 -3.83 -12.73 -4.33
CA LYS A 8 -4.80 -12.91 -3.22
C LYS A 8 -5.78 -14.04 -3.50
N LEU A 9 -6.31 -14.14 -4.72
CA LEU A 9 -7.21 -15.23 -5.11
C LEU A 9 -6.51 -16.60 -5.07
N ALA A 10 -5.24 -16.67 -5.50
CA ALA A 10 -4.45 -17.90 -5.45
C ALA A 10 -4.13 -18.30 -3.99
N MET A 11 -3.77 -17.33 -3.15
CA MET A 11 -3.45 -17.56 -1.74
C MET A 11 -4.65 -18.07 -0.94
N TYR A 12 -5.84 -17.58 -1.25
CA TYR A 12 -7.08 -17.90 -0.52
C TYR A 12 -7.97 -18.89 -1.25
N ILE A 13 -7.43 -19.63 -2.22
CA ILE A 13 -8.21 -20.53 -3.08
C ILE A 13 -9.01 -21.59 -2.30
N ASP A 14 -8.54 -21.96 -1.11
CA ASP A 14 -9.17 -22.97 -0.24
C ASP A 14 -10.21 -22.38 0.72
N PHE A 15 -10.32 -21.06 0.86
CA PHE A 15 -11.27 -20.44 1.80
C PHE A 15 -12.74 -20.68 1.39
N PRO A 16 -13.15 -20.52 0.12
CA PRO A 16 -14.56 -20.67 -0.26
C PRO A 16 -15.19 -22.02 0.09
N SER A 17 -14.43 -23.12 0.07
CA SER A 17 -14.94 -24.46 0.43
C SER A 17 -15.15 -24.65 1.93
N HIS A 18 -14.56 -23.78 2.76
CA HIS A 18 -14.60 -23.84 4.23
C HIS A 18 -15.21 -22.59 4.86
N MET A 19 -15.88 -21.76 4.05
CA MET A 19 -16.49 -20.50 4.45
C MET A 19 -18.01 -20.59 4.39
N LYS A 20 -18.69 -20.29 5.51
CA LYS A 20 -20.15 -20.09 5.48
C LYS A 20 -20.50 -18.80 4.73
N PRO A 21 -21.77 -18.60 4.32
CA PRO A 21 -22.18 -17.34 3.70
C PRO A 21 -21.79 -16.13 4.56
N GLY A 22 -21.10 -15.17 3.95
CA GLY A 22 -20.57 -13.97 4.59
C GLY A 22 -19.73 -13.13 3.64
N ILE A 23 -18.94 -12.21 4.18
CA ILE A 23 -18.09 -11.27 3.44
C ILE A 23 -16.67 -11.36 3.97
N LEU A 24 -15.71 -11.60 3.09
CA LEU A 24 -14.28 -11.58 3.40
C LEU A 24 -13.68 -10.22 2.99
N VAL A 25 -12.90 -9.61 3.86
CA VAL A 25 -12.24 -8.31 3.68
C VAL A 25 -10.74 -8.52 3.83
N THR A 26 -9.99 -8.16 2.77
CA THR A 26 -8.53 -8.19 2.71
C THR A 26 -8.06 -6.84 2.16
N CYS A 27 -6.84 -6.41 2.50
CA CYS A 27 -6.22 -5.27 1.85
C CYS A 27 -5.38 -5.71 0.63
N ALA A 28 -4.86 -4.71 -0.09
CA ALA A 28 -4.20 -4.86 -1.39
C ALA A 28 -2.70 -4.53 -1.32
N ASP A 29 -2.21 -4.27 -0.12
CA ASP A 29 -0.86 -3.80 0.21
C ASP A 29 -0.13 -4.77 1.16
N ASP A 30 -0.65 -5.97 1.35
CA ASP A 30 -0.01 -7.04 2.11
C ASP A 30 -0.02 -8.39 1.39
N ILE A 31 0.90 -9.26 1.80
CA ILE A 31 1.03 -10.64 1.34
C ILE A 31 1.25 -11.52 2.58
N GLU A 32 0.31 -12.43 2.83
CA GLU A 32 0.29 -13.37 3.95
C GLU A 32 0.60 -14.80 3.50
N LEU A 33 1.85 -15.21 3.63
CA LEU A 33 2.22 -16.59 3.35
C LEU A 33 2.06 -17.39 4.63
N TYR A 34 1.35 -18.51 4.58
CA TYR A 34 1.18 -19.38 5.73
C TYR A 34 1.24 -20.85 5.33
N SER A 35 1.61 -21.67 6.32
CA SER A 35 1.63 -23.12 6.18
C SER A 35 0.80 -23.74 7.30
N THR A 36 -0.15 -24.57 6.91
CA THR A 36 -0.97 -25.36 7.83
C THR A 36 -0.54 -26.83 7.75
N GLY A 37 -0.77 -27.58 8.83
CA GLY A 37 -0.61 -29.03 8.81
C GLY A 37 -1.51 -29.67 7.74
N VAL A 38 -1.14 -30.87 7.27
CA VAL A 38 -1.84 -31.60 6.19
C VAL A 38 -3.33 -31.80 6.47
N THR A 39 -3.72 -31.88 7.75
CA THR A 39 -5.12 -32.05 8.19
C THR A 39 -5.73 -30.78 8.78
N GLU A 40 -4.97 -29.68 8.83
CA GLU A 40 -5.43 -28.39 9.36
C GLU A 40 -6.04 -27.56 8.24
N THR A 41 -7.15 -26.90 8.51
CA THR A 41 -7.86 -26.09 7.54
C THR A 41 -8.40 -24.82 8.18
N VAL A 42 -8.22 -23.70 7.48
CA VAL A 42 -8.82 -22.42 7.86
C VAL A 42 -10.31 -22.45 7.53
N THR A 43 -11.17 -22.25 8.53
CA THR A 43 -12.62 -22.32 8.42
C THR A 43 -13.23 -21.02 8.92
N PHE A 44 -14.27 -20.56 8.23
CA PHE A 44 -15.01 -19.35 8.55
C PHE A 44 -16.46 -19.73 8.86
N ASP A 45 -16.65 -20.40 10.01
CA ASP A 45 -17.92 -21.04 10.38
C ASP A 45 -18.55 -20.47 11.67
N LYS A 46 -17.84 -19.59 12.37
CA LYS A 46 -18.24 -18.92 13.61
C LYS A 46 -19.12 -17.69 13.35
N PRO A 47 -20.04 -17.36 14.29
CA PRO A 47 -20.82 -16.13 14.20
C PRO A 47 -19.96 -14.89 14.49
N GLY A 48 -20.37 -13.73 13.97
CA GLY A 48 -19.66 -12.47 14.15
C GLY A 48 -18.52 -12.30 13.16
N PHE A 49 -17.36 -11.94 13.67
CA PHE A 49 -16.14 -11.75 12.88
C PHE A 49 -15.15 -12.90 13.13
N THR A 50 -14.43 -13.30 12.09
CA THR A 50 -13.29 -14.21 12.20
C THR A 50 -12.11 -13.59 11.46
N ALA A 51 -11.06 -13.22 12.18
CA ALA A 51 -9.86 -12.62 11.61
C ALA A 51 -8.70 -13.62 11.56
N LEU A 52 -7.75 -13.43 10.63
CA LEU A 52 -6.47 -14.13 10.68
C LEU A 52 -5.47 -13.30 11.48
N ALA A 53 -4.61 -13.99 12.21
CA ALA A 53 -3.59 -13.37 13.06
C ALA A 53 -2.21 -13.96 12.77
N HIS A 54 -1.24 -13.05 12.63
CA HIS A 54 0.14 -13.38 12.27
C HIS A 54 1.11 -12.95 13.38
N PRO A 55 2.08 -13.80 13.76
CA PRO A 55 3.11 -13.39 14.70
C PRO A 55 4.03 -12.35 14.04
N SER A 56 4.08 -11.16 14.63
CA SER A 56 4.86 -10.02 14.15
C SER A 56 5.70 -9.44 15.28
N ASP A 57 6.77 -8.73 14.92
CA ASP A 57 7.52 -7.95 15.90
C ASP A 57 6.69 -6.76 16.42
N LEU A 58 7.17 -6.15 17.51
CA LEU A 58 6.48 -5.03 18.14
C LEU A 58 6.47 -3.78 17.24
N ALA A 59 7.43 -3.61 16.34
CA ALA A 59 7.50 -2.45 15.46
C ALA A 59 6.38 -2.51 14.41
N VAL A 60 6.16 -3.66 13.77
CA VAL A 60 5.02 -3.90 12.86
C VAL A 60 3.69 -3.69 13.58
N GLY A 61 3.58 -4.10 14.84
CA GLY A 61 2.39 -3.85 15.65
C GLY A 61 2.04 -2.36 15.78
N THR A 62 3.00 -1.44 15.69
CA THR A 62 2.71 0.01 15.81
C THR A 62 2.05 0.60 14.57
N THR A 63 2.15 -0.09 13.44
CA THR A 63 1.59 0.35 12.16
C THR A 63 0.36 -0.46 11.74
N HIS A 64 0.07 -1.56 12.43
CA HIS A 64 -1.03 -2.50 12.15
C HIS A 64 -1.98 -2.65 13.34
N GLY A 65 -3.08 -3.38 13.14
CA GLY A 65 -3.93 -3.83 14.21
C GLY A 65 -3.28 -4.97 15.01
N VAL A 66 -3.54 -5.00 16.31
CA VAL A 66 -3.01 -6.01 17.23
C VAL A 66 -4.15 -6.65 18.02
N PHE A 67 -4.20 -7.98 18.02
CA PHE A 67 -5.17 -8.73 18.81
C PHE A 67 -4.68 -8.96 20.23
N VAL A 68 -5.53 -8.65 21.21
CA VAL A 68 -5.38 -9.16 22.58
C VAL A 68 -6.14 -10.49 22.64
N LEU A 69 -5.42 -11.60 22.55
CA LEU A 69 -5.99 -12.95 22.56
C LEU A 69 -6.45 -13.35 23.97
N ASP A 70 -7.49 -14.17 24.08
CA ASP A 70 -7.89 -14.78 25.35
C ASP A 70 -6.90 -15.90 25.73
N PRO A 71 -6.16 -15.77 26.85
CA PRO A 71 -5.19 -16.79 27.29
C PRO A 71 -5.85 -18.14 27.62
N ALA A 72 -7.15 -18.17 27.92
CA ALA A 72 -7.86 -19.41 28.25
C ALA A 72 -8.08 -20.30 27.01
N SER A 73 -8.10 -19.72 25.81
CA SER A 73 -8.35 -20.43 24.54
C SER A 73 -7.15 -20.48 23.60
N PHE A 74 -5.98 -20.01 24.04
CA PHE A 74 -4.78 -19.93 23.22
C PHE A 74 -3.57 -20.56 23.91
N SER A 75 -2.92 -21.52 23.24
CA SER A 75 -1.75 -22.22 23.78
C SER A 75 -0.42 -21.70 23.22
N GLY A 76 -0.43 -21.16 22.00
CA GLY A 76 0.76 -20.67 21.29
C GLY A 76 1.69 -21.77 20.78
N ALA A 77 1.29 -23.04 20.90
CA ALA A 77 2.10 -24.20 20.52
C ALA A 77 1.68 -24.84 19.18
N GLY A 78 0.48 -24.54 18.67
CA GLY A 78 -0.04 -25.11 17.43
C GLY A 78 0.43 -24.36 16.18
N GLY A 79 0.41 -25.00 15.01
CA GLY A 79 0.62 -24.31 13.74
C GLY A 79 -0.55 -23.38 13.37
N LEU A 80 -1.76 -23.90 13.57
CA LEU A 80 -3.04 -23.19 13.43
C LEU A 80 -3.86 -23.33 14.72
N GLU A 81 -4.30 -22.22 15.31
CA GLU A 81 -5.12 -22.22 16.54
C GLU A 81 -6.34 -21.32 16.40
N TYR A 82 -7.52 -21.80 16.83
CA TYR A 82 -8.72 -20.97 16.94
C TYR A 82 -8.86 -20.47 18.37
N THR A 83 -8.95 -19.16 18.53
CA THR A 83 -9.12 -18.53 19.84
C THR A 83 -10.14 -17.40 19.76
N SER A 84 -10.59 -16.93 20.92
CA SER A 84 -11.37 -15.69 21.02
C SER A 84 -10.44 -14.50 21.26
N CYS A 85 -10.87 -13.33 20.80
CA CYS A 85 -10.16 -12.08 21.05
C CYS A 85 -10.89 -11.27 22.12
N HIS A 86 -10.14 -10.86 23.15
CA HIS A 86 -10.65 -9.98 24.19
C HIS A 86 -10.91 -8.57 23.65
N ARG A 87 -9.96 -8.01 22.90
CA ARG A 87 -10.08 -6.71 22.24
C ARG A 87 -9.08 -6.57 21.10
N PHE A 88 -9.39 -5.71 20.15
CA PHE A 88 -8.50 -5.28 19.09
C PHE A 88 -7.92 -3.89 19.40
N LEU A 89 -6.63 -3.69 19.12
CA LEU A 89 -5.92 -2.42 19.26
C LEU A 89 -5.52 -1.94 17.86
N HIS A 90 -5.95 -0.76 17.44
CA HIS A 90 -5.60 -0.25 16.11
C HIS A 90 -4.38 0.67 16.18
N LYS A 91 -3.26 0.23 15.57
CA LYS A 91 -1.98 0.95 15.53
C LYS A 91 -1.51 1.44 16.91
N PRO A 92 -1.46 0.55 17.93
CA PRO A 92 -1.10 0.93 19.30
C PRO A 92 0.39 1.27 19.44
N THR A 93 0.74 2.01 20.49
CA THR A 93 2.15 2.10 20.92
C THR A 93 2.60 0.76 21.55
N VAL A 94 3.91 0.52 21.60
CA VAL A 94 4.48 -0.66 22.28
C VAL A 94 4.05 -0.72 23.76
N GLU A 95 4.00 0.42 24.44
CA GLU A 95 3.54 0.52 25.82
C GLU A 95 2.07 0.09 25.94
N THR A 96 1.23 0.51 25.00
CA THR A 96 -0.19 0.14 24.96
C THR A 96 -0.35 -1.38 24.75
N MET A 97 0.45 -1.99 23.87
CA MET A 97 0.46 -3.44 23.67
C MET A 97 0.80 -4.18 24.97
N ARG A 98 1.83 -3.73 25.70
CA ARG A 98 2.23 -4.33 26.98
C ARG A 98 1.16 -4.19 28.06
N GLN A 99 0.62 -2.97 28.23
CA GLN A 99 -0.42 -2.69 29.22
C GLN A 99 -1.71 -3.47 28.97
N CYS A 100 -2.05 -3.69 27.71
CA CYS A 100 -3.23 -4.46 27.33
C CYS A 100 -3.00 -5.98 27.31
N GLY A 101 -1.77 -6.45 27.58
CA GLY A 101 -1.44 -7.88 27.56
C GLY A 101 -1.41 -8.50 26.16
N ALA A 102 -1.14 -7.72 25.11
CA ALA A 102 -1.03 -8.21 23.74
C ALA A 102 0.31 -8.91 23.45
N VAL A 103 1.36 -8.56 24.19
CA VAL A 103 2.71 -9.08 23.96
C VAL A 103 2.83 -10.51 24.46
N CYS A 104 3.23 -11.39 23.56
CA CYS A 104 3.49 -12.81 23.81
C CYS A 104 5.00 -13.06 23.77
N VAL A 105 5.50 -14.04 24.54
CA VAL A 105 6.90 -14.48 24.49
C VAL A 105 6.94 -15.81 23.74
N ARG A 106 7.57 -15.82 22.55
CA ARG A 106 7.70 -17.03 21.75
C ARG A 106 9.05 -17.69 22.06
N GLY A 107 9.02 -18.93 22.56
CA GLY A 107 10.23 -19.76 22.64
C GLY A 107 10.70 -20.15 21.24
N ASN A 108 12.02 -20.21 21.00
CA ASN A 108 12.59 -20.75 19.77
C ASN A 108 12.27 -22.26 19.67
N GLY A 109 11.08 -22.59 19.15
CA GLY A 109 10.58 -23.94 19.02
C GLY A 109 10.43 -24.37 17.56
N SER A 110 11.41 -25.13 17.08
CA SER A 110 11.38 -26.12 15.97
C SER A 110 11.55 -25.67 14.50
N LEU A 111 12.80 -25.44 14.11
CA LEU A 111 13.39 -26.27 13.04
C LEU A 111 14.43 -27.20 13.69
N PRO A 112 14.45 -28.52 13.41
CA PRO A 112 15.45 -29.43 13.96
C PRO A 112 16.77 -29.25 13.20
N THR A 113 17.55 -28.21 13.50
CA THR A 113 18.97 -28.17 13.15
C THR A 113 19.76 -28.91 14.23
N ALA A 114 20.68 -29.74 13.77
CA ALA A 114 21.36 -30.79 14.52
C ALA A 114 22.00 -30.34 15.86
N ARG A 115 21.98 -31.30 16.80
CA ARG A 115 22.64 -31.28 18.12
C ARG A 115 23.96 -30.49 18.15
N GLY A 116 23.97 -29.42 18.94
CA GLY A 116 25.15 -28.70 19.42
C GLY A 116 24.91 -28.22 20.86
N ASN A 117 25.98 -28.20 21.65
CA ASN A 117 25.98 -28.23 23.12
C ASN A 117 25.45 -26.98 23.85
N HIS A 118 24.91 -27.25 25.05
CA HIS A 118 24.77 -26.41 26.25
C HIS A 118 25.31 -24.97 26.21
N GLY A 119 24.48 -24.00 26.60
CA GLY A 119 25.01 -22.88 27.37
C GLY A 119 24.28 -21.54 27.43
N ASP A 120 23.14 -21.31 26.78
CA ASP A 120 22.38 -20.06 26.96
C ASP A 120 20.87 -20.36 26.94
N LEU A 121 20.13 -19.96 27.99
CA LEU A 121 18.67 -19.84 27.88
C LEU A 121 18.42 -18.67 26.93
N GLU A 122 18.22 -18.96 25.64
CA GLU A 122 17.77 -17.95 24.68
C GLU A 122 16.44 -17.36 25.18
N MET A 123 16.49 -16.10 25.62
CA MET A 123 15.33 -15.30 25.97
C MET A 123 14.38 -15.32 24.77
N GLY A 124 13.16 -15.85 24.95
CA GLY A 124 12.18 -15.91 23.86
C GLY A 124 11.94 -14.53 23.26
N SER A 125 11.81 -14.45 21.93
CA SER A 125 11.54 -13.18 21.26
C SER A 125 10.11 -12.75 21.57
N GLU A 126 9.94 -11.48 21.91
CA GLU A 126 8.61 -10.89 22.07
C GLU A 126 7.95 -10.74 20.70
N CYS A 127 6.67 -11.09 20.63
CA CYS A 127 5.85 -10.89 19.45
C CYS A 127 4.45 -10.41 19.83
N VAL A 128 3.75 -9.86 18.85
CA VAL A 128 2.32 -9.59 18.89
C VAL A 128 1.63 -10.30 17.74
N TYR A 129 0.31 -10.43 17.82
CA TYR A 129 -0.49 -11.01 16.75
C TYR A 129 -1.18 -9.91 15.96
N THR A 130 -0.74 -9.67 14.73
CA THR A 130 -1.27 -8.60 13.86
C THR A 130 -2.34 -9.11 12.91
N ASP A 131 -3.21 -8.20 12.48
CA ASP A 131 -4.26 -8.44 11.50
C ASP A 131 -3.75 -8.38 10.05
N SER A 132 -4.59 -8.91 9.17
CA SER A 132 -4.38 -8.93 7.71
C SER A 132 -5.73 -9.01 6.99
N ILE A 133 -6.55 -9.99 7.37
CA ILE A 133 -7.83 -10.29 6.75
C ILE A 133 -8.87 -10.66 7.81
N PHE A 134 -10.13 -10.29 7.55
CA PHE A 134 -11.24 -10.74 8.37
C PHE A 134 -12.48 -11.12 7.55
N TYR A 135 -13.23 -12.06 8.07
CA TYR A 135 -14.52 -12.51 7.59
C TYR A 135 -15.63 -11.98 8.51
N MET A 136 -16.74 -11.55 7.92
CA MET A 136 -17.99 -11.22 8.60
C MET A 136 -19.07 -12.22 8.20
N ASP A 137 -19.70 -12.84 9.19
CA ASP A 137 -20.81 -13.74 8.91
C ASP A 137 -22.01 -13.02 8.28
N HIS A 138 -22.84 -13.76 7.52
CA HIS A 138 -24.00 -13.20 6.83
C HIS A 138 -24.93 -12.36 7.71
N SER A 139 -25.12 -12.76 8.98
CA SER A 139 -26.01 -12.03 9.88
C SER A 139 -25.44 -10.65 10.23
N THR A 140 -24.13 -10.58 10.50
CA THR A 140 -23.41 -9.34 10.76
C THR A 140 -23.35 -8.45 9.52
N ALA A 141 -23.02 -9.01 8.35
CA ALA A 141 -23.02 -8.27 7.09
C ALA A 141 -24.39 -7.64 6.78
N LYS A 142 -25.49 -8.37 7.05
CA LYS A 142 -26.86 -7.82 6.91
C LYS A 142 -27.13 -6.66 7.87
N ARG A 143 -26.62 -6.71 9.11
CA ARG A 143 -26.78 -5.62 10.09
C ARG A 143 -26.04 -4.36 9.64
N LEU A 144 -24.82 -4.50 9.14
CA LEU A 144 -24.04 -3.40 8.58
C LEU A 144 -24.71 -2.80 7.33
N LEU A 145 -25.26 -3.65 6.44
CA LEU A 145 -26.02 -3.19 5.28
C LEU A 145 -27.30 -2.44 5.68
N ALA A 146 -28.02 -2.93 6.69
CA ALA A 146 -29.21 -2.25 7.22
C ALA A 146 -28.84 -0.89 7.83
N PHE A 147 -27.73 -0.82 8.56
CA PHE A 147 -27.18 0.42 9.10
C PHE A 147 -26.87 1.42 8.00
N TYR A 148 -26.15 1.01 6.94
CA TYR A 148 -25.85 1.88 5.80
C TYR A 148 -27.14 2.39 5.13
N LYS A 149 -28.14 1.53 4.93
CA LYS A 149 -29.44 1.92 4.36
C LYS A 149 -30.20 2.94 5.23
N GLN A 150 -30.04 2.89 6.55
CA GLN A 150 -30.64 3.85 7.47
C GLN A 150 -29.90 5.19 7.50
N MET A 151 -28.56 5.14 7.44
CA MET A 151 -27.72 6.33 7.45
C MET A 151 -27.76 7.10 6.12
N GLY A 152 -27.96 6.40 5.00
CA GLY A 152 -27.84 6.96 3.66
C GLY A 152 -26.37 7.14 3.25
N THR A 153 -26.11 8.12 2.38
CA THR A 153 -24.76 8.42 1.91
C THR A 153 -23.88 8.88 3.07
N LEU A 154 -22.78 8.15 3.32
CA LEU A 154 -21.79 8.54 4.32
C LEU A 154 -20.99 9.77 3.85
N CYS A 155 -20.83 10.76 4.73
CA CYS A 155 -20.05 11.97 4.47
C CYS A 155 -18.63 11.93 5.08
N CYS A 156 -18.22 10.78 5.61
CA CYS A 156 -16.91 10.53 6.21
C CYS A 156 -16.35 9.20 5.71
N GLU A 157 -15.03 9.06 5.80
CA GLU A 157 -14.34 7.79 5.60
C GLU A 157 -14.49 6.93 6.86
N ILE A 158 -14.67 5.62 6.69
CA ILE A 158 -14.78 4.64 7.78
C ILE A 158 -13.73 3.57 7.50
N ASP A 159 -12.89 3.30 8.50
CA ASP A 159 -11.83 2.31 8.43
C ASP A 159 -12.38 0.93 8.79
N ALA A 160 -12.26 -0.04 7.88
CA ALA A 160 -12.83 -1.37 8.10
C ALA A 160 -12.22 -2.09 9.33
N TYR A 161 -10.94 -1.87 9.62
CA TYR A 161 -10.25 -2.51 10.74
C TYR A 161 -10.40 -1.67 12.01
N GLY A 162 -10.04 -0.39 11.93
CA GLY A 162 -10.10 0.58 13.01
C GLY A 162 -11.53 0.82 13.52
N ASP A 163 -12.54 0.87 12.66
CA ASP A 163 -13.91 1.19 13.09
C ASP A 163 -14.77 -0.04 13.37
N PHE A 164 -14.54 -1.17 12.68
CA PHE A 164 -15.30 -2.39 12.97
C PHE A 164 -14.63 -3.22 14.05
N LEU A 165 -13.35 -3.59 13.93
CA LEU A 165 -12.73 -4.56 14.84
C LEU A 165 -12.57 -4.02 16.26
N GLN A 166 -12.31 -2.71 16.44
CA GLN A 166 -12.24 -2.09 17.77
C GLN A 166 -13.58 -2.13 18.54
N ALA A 167 -14.71 -2.28 17.84
CA ALA A 167 -16.03 -2.41 18.48
C ALA A 167 -16.34 -3.83 18.98
N LEU A 168 -15.45 -4.80 18.72
CA LEU A 168 -15.71 -6.22 18.95
C LEU A 168 -14.93 -6.77 20.14
N GLY A 169 -15.40 -7.90 20.65
CA GLY A 169 -14.81 -8.58 21.80
C GLY A 169 -15.32 -8.02 23.15
N PRO A 170 -15.22 -8.82 24.22
CA PRO A 170 -15.74 -8.45 25.54
C PRO A 170 -15.04 -7.23 26.16
N GLY A 171 -13.81 -6.92 25.73
CA GLY A 171 -13.00 -5.79 26.17
C GLY A 171 -13.13 -4.52 25.30
N ALA A 172 -14.08 -4.46 24.35
CA ALA A 172 -14.25 -3.32 23.45
C ALA A 172 -14.62 -2.01 24.17
N MET A 173 -13.88 -0.95 23.90
CA MET A 173 -14.08 0.39 24.48
C MET A 173 -14.54 1.39 23.42
N GLN A 174 -15.34 2.38 23.81
CA GLN A 174 -15.89 3.38 22.87
C GLN A 174 -14.88 4.51 22.55
N ASP A 175 -13.77 4.59 23.30
CA ASP A 175 -12.86 5.74 23.28
C ASP A 175 -12.21 6.00 21.91
N TYR A 176 -12.06 4.96 21.07
CA TYR A 176 -11.54 5.13 19.71
C TYR A 176 -12.45 5.98 18.81
N THR A 177 -13.74 6.08 19.12
CA THR A 177 -14.72 6.76 18.26
C THR A 177 -14.44 8.26 18.12
N THR A 178 -13.74 8.85 19.09
CA THR A 178 -13.30 10.25 19.10
C THR A 178 -11.86 10.44 18.62
N ASN A 179 -11.09 9.37 18.40
CA ASN A 179 -9.72 9.47 17.94
C ASN A 179 -9.66 9.67 16.41
N THR A 180 -9.23 10.84 15.95
CA THR A 180 -9.17 11.17 14.52
C THR A 180 -7.79 10.97 13.89
N SER A 181 -6.79 10.47 14.63
CA SER A 181 -5.40 10.40 14.17
C SER A 181 -5.15 9.50 12.95
N SER A 182 -6.06 8.57 12.64
CA SER A 182 -5.91 7.58 11.57
C SER A 182 -6.68 7.87 10.29
N ILE A 183 -7.49 8.93 10.23
CA ILE A 183 -8.41 9.19 9.10
C ILE A 183 -8.02 10.45 8.32
N SER A 184 -8.01 10.31 6.98
CA SER A 184 -7.61 11.37 6.04
C SER A 184 -8.67 12.48 5.87
N LYS A 185 -9.94 12.18 6.21
CA LYS A 185 -11.08 13.10 6.07
C LYS A 185 -11.93 13.14 7.35
N GLU A 186 -11.69 14.14 8.20
CA GLU A 186 -12.53 14.44 9.37
C GLU A 186 -13.88 15.02 8.89
N GLY A 187 -14.80 14.15 8.46
CA GLY A 187 -16.18 14.56 8.21
C GLY A 187 -16.82 15.01 9.52
N SER A 188 -17.67 16.06 9.48
CA SER A 188 -18.38 16.59 10.66
C SER A 188 -19.24 15.56 11.42
N GLN A 189 -19.52 14.41 10.79
CA GLN A 189 -20.29 13.30 11.33
C GLN A 189 -19.45 12.07 11.71
N LEU A 190 -18.12 12.09 11.53
CA LEU A 190 -17.27 10.90 11.72
C LEU A 190 -17.45 10.28 13.11
N VAL A 191 -17.38 11.10 14.16
CA VAL A 191 -17.56 10.64 15.55
C VAL A 191 -18.95 10.04 15.75
N GLU A 192 -20.00 10.68 15.21
CA GLU A 192 -21.37 10.19 15.31
C GLU A 192 -21.54 8.82 14.63
N VAL A 193 -21.00 8.67 13.41
CA VAL A 193 -21.05 7.41 12.66
C VAL A 193 -20.31 6.32 13.42
N ARG A 194 -19.11 6.60 13.93
CA ARG A 194 -18.32 5.65 14.72
C ARG A 194 -19.00 5.23 16.02
N GLN A 195 -19.64 6.15 16.73
CA GLN A 195 -20.41 5.82 17.95
C GLN A 195 -21.63 4.94 17.64
N LYS A 196 -22.32 5.19 16.52
CA LYS A 196 -23.41 4.33 16.06
C LYS A 196 -22.91 2.95 15.63
N LEU A 197 -21.79 2.87 14.92
CA LEU A 197 -21.13 1.62 14.55
C LEU A 197 -20.70 0.82 15.78
N TYR A 198 -20.08 1.47 16.78
CA TYR A 198 -19.75 0.85 18.05
C TYR A 198 -21.00 0.27 18.72
N SER A 199 -22.06 1.06 18.82
CA SER A 199 -23.32 0.63 19.44
C SER A 199 -23.97 -0.53 18.69
N LEU A 200 -23.86 -0.55 17.36
CA LEU A 200 -24.30 -1.66 16.53
C LEU A 200 -23.45 -2.90 16.81
N LEU A 201 -22.13 -2.81 16.73
CA LEU A 201 -21.25 -3.97 16.74
C LEU A 201 -20.94 -4.52 18.14
N LYS A 202 -21.08 -3.72 19.19
CA LYS A 202 -20.81 -4.13 20.57
C LYS A 202 -21.54 -5.43 20.93
N GLY A 203 -20.80 -6.36 21.53
CA GLY A 203 -21.29 -7.70 21.90
C GLY A 203 -21.26 -8.71 20.75
N THR A 204 -20.85 -8.31 19.54
CA THR A 204 -20.53 -9.25 18.46
C THR A 204 -19.19 -9.91 18.75
N ALA A 205 -19.11 -11.23 18.52
CA ALA A 205 -17.89 -12.00 18.76
C ALA A 205 -16.79 -11.64 17.75
N LEU A 206 -15.54 -11.59 18.25
CA LEU A 206 -14.33 -11.55 17.44
C LEU A 206 -13.57 -12.87 17.68
N ASN A 207 -13.64 -13.74 16.69
CA ASN A 207 -12.88 -14.99 16.62
C ASN A 207 -11.56 -14.71 15.88
N VAL A 208 -10.51 -15.42 16.26
CA VAL A 208 -9.19 -15.27 15.64
C VAL A 208 -8.65 -16.64 15.27
N VAL A 209 -8.20 -16.78 14.02
CA VAL A 209 -7.41 -17.91 13.55
C VAL A 209 -5.95 -17.50 13.58
N VAL A 210 -5.22 -17.99 14.56
CA VAL A 210 -3.79 -17.73 14.73
C VAL A 210 -3.01 -18.65 13.81
N LEU A 211 -2.23 -18.06 12.90
CA LEU A 211 -1.36 -18.75 11.96
C LEU A 211 0.09 -18.58 12.44
N ASN A 212 0.52 -19.43 13.37
CA ASN A 212 1.86 -19.34 13.98
C ASN A 212 2.98 -19.59 12.96
N ASN A 213 2.70 -20.34 11.90
CA ASN A 213 3.60 -20.59 10.78
C ASN A 213 3.21 -19.71 9.58
N SER A 214 3.29 -18.39 9.77
CA SER A 214 3.02 -17.43 8.72
C SER A 214 4.08 -16.35 8.64
N LYS A 215 4.09 -15.66 7.50
CA LYS A 215 4.89 -14.49 7.18
C LYS A 215 3.97 -13.43 6.64
N PHE A 216 4.15 -12.23 7.14
CA PHE A 216 3.39 -11.06 6.76
C PHE A 216 4.36 -10.07 6.11
N TYR A 217 4.12 -9.77 4.84
CA TYR A 217 4.88 -8.80 4.08
C TYR A 217 3.97 -7.62 3.76
N HIS A 218 4.33 -6.44 4.26
CA HIS A 218 3.63 -5.19 3.95
C HIS A 218 4.38 -4.48 2.83
N ILE A 219 3.65 -3.99 1.84
CA ILE A 219 4.16 -3.26 0.67
C ILE A 219 3.41 -1.93 0.48
N GLY A 220 2.87 -1.37 1.57
CA GLY A 220 2.04 -0.17 1.54
C GLY A 220 2.82 1.14 1.45
N THR A 221 4.13 1.12 1.70
CA THR A 221 5.03 2.26 1.45
C THR A 221 5.90 2.04 0.21
N THR A 222 6.36 3.12 -0.39
CA THR A 222 7.34 3.14 -1.50
C THR A 222 8.64 2.44 -1.11
N GLU A 223 9.12 2.65 0.12
CA GLU A 223 10.32 2.00 0.66
C GLU A 223 10.14 0.49 0.80
N GLU A 224 9.03 0.03 1.37
CA GLU A 224 8.73 -1.41 1.49
C GLU A 224 8.55 -2.06 0.12
N TYR A 225 7.86 -1.39 -0.81
CA TYR A 225 7.69 -1.88 -2.18
C TYR A 225 9.06 -2.05 -2.88
N LEU A 226 9.94 -1.04 -2.77
CA LEU A 226 11.32 -1.13 -3.28
C LEU A 226 12.07 -2.28 -2.62
N PHE A 227 12.08 -2.33 -1.30
CA PHE A 227 12.78 -3.36 -0.53
C PHE A 227 12.34 -4.76 -0.97
N HIS A 228 11.04 -5.04 -0.97
CA HIS A 228 10.50 -6.38 -1.22
C HIS A 228 10.68 -6.85 -2.67
N PHE A 229 10.60 -5.96 -3.65
CA PHE A 229 10.74 -6.34 -5.06
C PHE A 229 12.17 -6.27 -5.61
N THR A 230 13.13 -5.76 -4.83
CA THR A 230 14.52 -5.59 -5.28
C THR A 230 15.56 -6.23 -4.36
N SER A 231 15.48 -5.94 -3.06
CA SER A 231 16.50 -6.29 -2.08
C SER A 231 16.15 -7.55 -1.27
N ASP A 232 14.87 -7.80 -1.01
CA ASP A 232 14.42 -8.92 -0.20
C ASP A 232 14.51 -10.24 -0.97
N SER A 233 15.50 -11.05 -0.60
CA SER A 233 15.64 -12.40 -1.14
C SER A 233 14.57 -13.37 -0.63
N LYS A 234 13.93 -13.11 0.52
CA LYS A 234 12.98 -14.04 1.15
C LYS A 234 11.68 -14.09 0.38
N LEU A 235 10.98 -12.95 0.23
CA LEU A 235 9.73 -12.89 -0.54
C LEU A 235 9.93 -13.42 -1.96
N LYS A 236 11.04 -13.03 -2.60
CA LYS A 236 11.43 -13.52 -3.92
C LYS A 236 11.54 -15.05 -3.96
N SER A 237 12.21 -15.66 -2.99
CA SER A 237 12.38 -17.11 -2.94
C SER A 237 11.07 -17.85 -2.65
N GLU A 238 10.21 -17.28 -1.82
CA GLU A 238 8.96 -17.91 -1.37
C GLU A 238 7.87 -17.89 -2.44
N LEU A 239 7.77 -16.79 -3.19
CA LEU A 239 6.82 -16.64 -4.29
C LEU A 239 7.41 -17.00 -5.66
N GLY A 240 8.71 -17.30 -5.75
CA GLY A 240 9.39 -17.53 -7.01
C GLY A 240 9.39 -16.30 -7.93
N LEU A 241 9.53 -15.09 -7.36
CA LEU A 241 9.49 -13.85 -8.12
C LEU A 241 10.71 -13.76 -9.06
N LEU A 242 10.44 -13.39 -10.30
CA LEU A 242 11.47 -13.13 -11.30
C LEU A 242 11.85 -11.64 -11.25
N PRO A 243 13.16 -11.29 -11.34
CA PRO A 243 13.57 -9.89 -11.44
C PRO A 243 13.06 -9.24 -12.72
N VAL A 244 12.85 -10.02 -13.80
CA VAL A 244 12.24 -9.53 -15.02
C VAL A 244 11.04 -10.40 -15.37
N ALA A 245 9.85 -9.84 -15.30
CA ALA A 245 8.59 -10.52 -15.55
C ALA A 245 7.89 -9.92 -16.77
N PHE A 246 7.75 -10.72 -17.83
CA PHE A 246 7.03 -10.37 -19.06
C PHE A 246 7.46 -9.01 -19.65
N SER A 247 8.75 -8.82 -19.90
CA SER A 247 9.32 -7.55 -20.38
C SER A 247 10.29 -7.75 -21.54
N ILE A 248 10.59 -6.67 -22.27
CA ILE A 248 11.71 -6.57 -23.23
C ILE A 248 12.79 -5.71 -22.58
N PHE A 249 14.03 -6.17 -22.63
CA PHE A 249 15.19 -5.47 -22.09
C PHE A 249 16.46 -5.94 -22.80
N SER A 250 17.54 -5.17 -22.67
CA SER A 250 18.89 -5.60 -23.06
C SER A 250 19.73 -5.87 -21.82
N ASP A 251 20.61 -6.87 -21.84
CA ASP A 251 21.44 -7.26 -20.69
C ASP A 251 22.28 -6.11 -20.10
N ARG A 252 22.59 -5.09 -20.91
CA ARG A 252 23.35 -3.90 -20.47
C ARG A 252 22.50 -2.84 -19.79
N ALA A 253 21.18 -2.91 -19.89
CA ALA A 253 20.28 -1.89 -19.37
C ALA A 253 19.96 -2.03 -17.88
N LEU A 254 20.16 -3.22 -17.31
CA LEU A 254 19.67 -3.56 -15.97
C LEU A 254 20.83 -3.72 -14.99
N ALA A 255 20.89 -2.88 -13.95
CA ALA A 255 21.78 -3.11 -12.82
C ALA A 255 21.36 -4.33 -11.99
N GLU A 256 22.30 -4.88 -11.22
CA GLU A 256 22.01 -5.90 -10.22
C GLU A 256 20.90 -5.40 -9.27
N SER A 257 19.96 -6.28 -8.90
CA SER A 257 18.77 -6.02 -8.05
C SER A 257 17.58 -5.24 -8.63
N ALA A 258 17.66 -4.66 -9.83
CA ALA A 258 16.50 -3.98 -10.42
C ALA A 258 15.38 -4.96 -10.82
N SER A 259 14.13 -4.49 -10.74
CA SER A 259 12.93 -5.27 -11.06
C SER A 259 12.16 -4.65 -12.22
N VAL A 260 11.81 -5.45 -13.23
CA VAL A 260 11.14 -4.98 -14.45
C VAL A 260 9.92 -5.81 -14.76
N MET A 261 8.76 -5.17 -14.74
CA MET A 261 7.46 -5.80 -14.88
C MET A 261 6.68 -5.22 -16.06
N HIS A 262 6.33 -6.05 -17.04
CA HIS A 262 5.43 -5.68 -18.13
C HIS A 262 5.86 -4.38 -18.83
N SER A 263 7.15 -4.27 -19.14
CA SER A 263 7.77 -3.04 -19.63
C SER A 263 8.69 -3.29 -20.81
N ILE A 264 9.00 -2.21 -21.55
CA ILE A 264 9.94 -2.23 -22.67
C ILE A 264 11.07 -1.26 -22.36
N LEU A 265 12.28 -1.79 -22.25
CA LEU A 265 13.51 -1.03 -22.05
C LEU A 265 14.31 -1.11 -23.35
N GLU A 266 14.39 0.01 -24.06
CA GLU A 266 15.10 0.10 -25.34
C GLU A 266 16.63 0.03 -25.14
N PRO A 267 17.39 -0.54 -26.10
CA PRO A 267 18.85 -0.62 -26.00
C PRO A 267 19.50 0.76 -25.80
N GLY A 268 20.29 0.90 -24.74
CA GLY A 268 20.98 2.16 -24.40
C GLY A 268 20.47 2.83 -23.13
N CYS A 269 19.25 2.51 -22.68
CA CYS A 269 18.77 2.99 -21.39
C CYS A 269 19.57 2.39 -20.24
N LEU A 270 19.65 3.11 -19.12
CA LEU A 270 20.30 2.65 -17.89
C LEU A 270 19.30 2.67 -16.73
N VAL A 271 19.20 1.58 -15.99
CA VAL A 271 18.37 1.48 -14.79
C VAL A 271 19.26 1.21 -13.59
N GLY A 272 19.26 2.13 -12.63
CA GLY A 272 20.04 2.03 -11.40
C GLY A 272 19.57 0.88 -10.49
N PRO A 273 20.45 0.39 -9.60
CA PRO A 273 20.15 -0.71 -8.70
C PRO A 273 18.97 -0.40 -7.78
N GLY A 274 18.29 -1.43 -7.29
CA GLY A 274 17.16 -1.27 -6.39
C GLY A 274 15.93 -0.58 -7.00
N SER A 275 15.90 -0.36 -8.32
CA SER A 275 14.77 0.32 -8.99
C SER A 275 13.71 -0.64 -9.50
N ILE A 276 12.47 -0.17 -9.60
CA ILE A 276 11.33 -0.90 -10.14
C ILE A 276 10.80 -0.15 -11.38
N ILE A 277 10.71 -0.85 -12.50
CA ILE A 277 10.08 -0.35 -13.73
C ILE A 277 8.86 -1.21 -14.04
N GLU A 278 7.67 -0.61 -14.03
CA GLU A 278 6.42 -1.33 -14.30
C GLU A 278 5.53 -0.63 -15.32
N TYR A 279 4.90 -1.43 -16.19
CA TYR A 279 3.96 -0.93 -17.21
C TYR A 279 4.48 0.27 -18.01
N SER A 280 5.78 0.30 -18.32
CA SER A 280 6.44 1.50 -18.85
C SER A 280 7.25 1.24 -20.12
N ARG A 281 7.51 2.30 -20.87
CA ARG A 281 8.44 2.35 -22.01
C ARG A 281 9.60 3.27 -21.66
N ILE A 282 10.82 2.75 -21.73
CA ILE A 282 12.05 3.48 -21.41
C ILE A 282 12.92 3.55 -22.66
N GLY A 283 13.13 4.75 -23.18
CA GLY A 283 13.88 5.01 -24.40
C GLY A 283 15.41 4.91 -24.26
N PRO A 284 16.14 4.87 -25.38
CA PRO A 284 17.56 4.51 -25.43
C PRO A 284 18.52 5.53 -24.80
N GLU A 285 18.09 6.76 -24.52
CA GLU A 285 18.90 7.81 -23.88
C GLU A 285 18.38 8.19 -22.48
N VAL A 286 17.60 7.29 -21.87
CA VAL A 286 17.04 7.50 -20.53
C VAL A 286 17.93 6.83 -19.49
N SER A 287 18.25 7.57 -18.43
CA SER A 287 18.91 7.07 -17.23
C SER A 287 17.97 7.17 -16.04
N VAL A 288 17.72 6.05 -15.36
CA VAL A 288 16.91 5.99 -14.14
C VAL A 288 17.84 5.82 -12.95
N GLY A 289 17.81 6.77 -12.02
CA GLY A 289 18.57 6.71 -10.77
C GLY A 289 18.15 5.55 -9.88
N GLU A 290 19.04 5.15 -8.96
CA GLU A 290 18.82 4.02 -8.05
C GLU A 290 17.60 4.21 -7.13
N GLY A 291 17.06 3.09 -6.64
CA GLY A 291 15.95 3.11 -5.68
C GLY A 291 14.71 3.84 -6.19
N SER A 292 14.47 3.85 -7.50
CA SER A 292 13.34 4.59 -8.10
C SER A 292 12.23 3.66 -8.55
N ILE A 293 10.99 4.14 -8.50
CA ILE A 293 9.80 3.42 -9.00
C ILE A 293 9.25 4.20 -10.19
N ILE A 294 9.21 3.57 -11.37
CA ILE A 294 8.63 4.13 -12.58
C ILE A 294 7.42 3.29 -12.98
N SER A 295 6.22 3.89 -12.96
CA SER A 295 4.96 3.19 -13.23
C SER A 295 4.15 3.86 -14.34
N GLY A 296 3.70 3.08 -15.32
CA GLY A 296 2.75 3.55 -16.34
C GLY A 296 3.27 4.67 -17.24
N SER A 297 4.59 4.80 -17.41
CA SER A 297 5.21 5.98 -18.03
C SER A 297 5.85 5.67 -19.39
N ASP A 298 5.84 6.65 -20.30
CA ASP A 298 6.57 6.61 -21.56
C ASP A 298 7.65 7.70 -21.54
N ILE A 299 8.92 7.28 -21.45
CA ILE A 299 10.06 8.17 -21.27
C ILE A 299 10.97 8.03 -22.48
N SER A 300 11.18 9.12 -23.21
CA SER A 300 12.04 9.14 -24.40
C SER A 300 12.88 10.41 -24.50
N GLY A 301 13.91 10.36 -25.34
CA GLY A 301 14.94 11.39 -25.46
C GLY A 301 15.96 11.34 -24.31
N LYS A 302 16.86 12.33 -24.30
CA LYS A 302 17.92 12.43 -23.30
C LYS A 302 17.38 12.94 -21.96
N VAL A 303 17.09 12.01 -21.06
CA VAL A 303 16.40 12.27 -19.79
C VAL A 303 17.04 11.50 -18.66
N ASP A 304 17.46 12.22 -17.63
CA ASP A 304 17.85 11.65 -16.34
C ASP A 304 16.67 11.76 -15.37
N VAL A 305 16.24 10.60 -14.85
CA VAL A 305 15.32 10.48 -13.71
C VAL A 305 16.18 10.39 -12.44
N PRO A 306 15.92 11.21 -11.41
CA PRO A 306 16.72 11.21 -10.19
C PRO A 306 16.54 9.92 -9.39
N SER A 307 17.53 9.60 -8.54
CA SER A 307 17.43 8.50 -7.57
C SER A 307 16.34 8.75 -6.52
N HIS A 308 15.91 7.68 -5.86
CA HIS A 308 14.92 7.70 -4.77
C HIS A 308 13.64 8.44 -5.15
N CYS A 309 13.15 8.16 -6.35
CA CYS A 309 12.03 8.86 -6.95
C CYS A 309 10.89 7.90 -7.30
N PHE A 310 9.66 8.23 -6.92
CA PHE A 310 8.45 7.61 -7.45
C PHE A 310 7.88 8.48 -8.57
N LEU A 311 7.85 7.97 -9.81
CA LEU A 311 7.26 8.62 -10.98
C LEU A 311 6.12 7.75 -11.52
N SER A 312 4.92 8.32 -11.63
CA SER A 312 3.78 7.63 -12.20
C SER A 312 2.99 8.53 -13.13
N SER A 313 2.60 8.00 -14.29
CA SER A 313 1.81 8.73 -15.28
C SER A 313 0.40 8.19 -15.36
N LEU A 314 -0.56 9.11 -15.48
CA LEU A 314 -1.99 8.83 -15.54
C LEU A 314 -2.60 9.50 -16.77
N SER A 315 -3.49 8.78 -17.44
CA SER A 315 -4.45 9.38 -18.36
C SER A 315 -5.59 9.98 -17.54
N VAL A 316 -5.99 11.21 -17.84
CA VAL A 316 -7.08 11.92 -17.17
C VAL A 316 -8.09 12.43 -18.19
N LYS A 317 -9.37 12.39 -17.82
CA LYS A 317 -10.45 12.95 -18.63
C LYS A 317 -10.67 14.40 -18.23
N ALA A 318 -10.20 15.31 -19.07
CA ALA A 318 -10.33 16.74 -18.89
C ALA A 318 -11.00 17.34 -20.13
N ASP A 319 -12.09 18.09 -19.92
CA ASP A 319 -12.83 18.77 -21.00
C ASP A 319 -13.29 17.85 -22.14
N ARG A 320 -13.64 16.60 -21.80
CA ARG A 320 -14.07 15.51 -22.68
C ARG A 320 -12.99 14.88 -23.55
N GLU A 321 -11.76 15.36 -23.47
CA GLU A 321 -10.59 14.77 -24.12
C GLU A 321 -9.75 13.98 -23.12
N VAL A 322 -8.98 13.03 -23.63
CA VAL A 322 -7.94 12.35 -22.85
C VAL A 322 -6.70 13.24 -22.83
N GLN A 323 -6.21 13.55 -21.64
CA GLN A 323 -4.97 14.26 -21.41
C GLN A 323 -4.10 13.46 -20.44
N TYR A 324 -2.84 13.88 -20.25
CA TYR A 324 -1.86 13.11 -19.49
C TYR A 324 -1.23 13.96 -18.40
N VAL A 325 -1.03 13.36 -17.23
CA VAL A 325 -0.38 13.99 -16.08
C VAL A 325 0.58 12.99 -15.45
N SER A 326 1.79 13.43 -15.17
CA SER A 326 2.78 12.63 -14.45
C SER A 326 3.01 13.22 -13.07
N MET A 327 2.78 12.43 -12.03
CA MET A 327 3.12 12.78 -10.65
C MET A 327 4.51 12.25 -10.31
N VAL A 328 5.23 13.00 -9.47
CA VAL A 328 6.55 12.61 -8.99
C VAL A 328 6.74 13.01 -7.54
N PHE A 329 7.36 12.13 -6.76
CA PHE A 329 7.67 12.36 -5.35
C PHE A 329 9.00 11.69 -4.99
N GLY A 330 9.65 12.19 -3.94
CA GLY A 330 10.71 11.45 -3.27
C GLY A 330 10.13 10.18 -2.65
N VAL A 331 10.92 9.10 -2.59
CA VAL A 331 10.52 7.84 -1.94
C VAL A 331 10.15 8.05 -0.47
N GLU A 332 10.77 9.03 0.19
CA GLU A 332 10.56 9.38 1.60
C GLU A 332 9.61 10.58 1.81
N ASP A 333 9.01 11.15 0.76
CA ASP A 333 8.08 12.27 0.92
C ASP A 333 6.80 11.82 1.64
N ASP A 334 6.45 12.47 2.76
CA ASP A 334 5.23 12.15 3.52
C ASP A 334 3.98 12.76 2.87
N LEU A 335 3.30 11.96 2.04
CA LEU A 335 2.05 12.36 1.38
C LEU A 335 0.85 12.43 2.33
N LYS A 336 0.94 11.82 3.52
CA LYS A 336 -0.11 11.83 4.56
C LYS A 336 0.01 13.07 5.46
N GLN A 337 1.20 13.65 5.55
CA GLN A 337 1.41 14.91 6.26
C GLN A 337 0.48 15.99 5.70
N SER A 338 -0.29 16.60 6.59
CA SER A 338 -1.18 17.70 6.24
C SER A 338 -1.16 18.79 7.29
N VAL A 339 -1.44 20.02 6.87
CA VAL A 339 -1.57 21.19 7.74
C VAL A 339 -2.95 21.81 7.58
N LYS A 340 -3.43 22.51 8.61
CA LYS A 340 -4.80 23.07 8.61
C LYS A 340 -4.89 24.48 8.02
N VAL A 341 -3.78 25.22 8.02
CA VAL A 341 -3.74 26.63 7.63
C VAL A 341 -2.57 26.90 6.68
N LEU A 342 -2.74 27.86 5.76
CA LEU A 342 -1.73 28.20 4.76
C LEU A 342 -0.40 28.68 5.37
N SER A 343 -0.38 29.26 6.57
CA SER A 343 0.86 29.70 7.22
C SER A 343 1.81 28.55 7.53
N ASP A 344 1.29 27.33 7.62
CA ASP A 344 2.03 26.17 8.13
C ASP A 344 2.54 25.27 6.98
N ILE A 345 2.26 25.62 5.72
CA ILE A 345 2.65 24.79 4.56
C ILE A 345 4.16 24.62 4.40
N GLY A 346 4.97 25.43 5.10
CA GLY A 346 6.42 25.22 5.20
C GLY A 346 6.82 23.91 5.87
N ALA A 347 5.90 23.26 6.60
CA ALA A 347 6.11 21.93 7.16
C ALA A 347 6.06 20.82 6.10
N LEU A 348 5.39 21.04 4.97
CA LEU A 348 5.28 20.08 3.86
C LEU A 348 6.59 20.09 3.06
N ARG A 349 7.13 18.91 2.77
CA ARG A 349 8.41 18.76 2.06
C ARG A 349 8.25 17.96 0.78
N PHE A 350 8.85 18.47 -0.29
CA PHE A 350 8.91 17.83 -1.62
C PHE A 350 10.39 17.64 -1.99
N PHE A 351 10.84 16.39 -2.08
CA PHE A 351 12.27 16.05 -2.20
C PHE A 351 13.12 16.73 -1.11
N GLY A 352 12.64 16.72 0.13
CA GLY A 352 13.31 17.32 1.29
C GLY A 352 13.28 18.86 1.37
N VAL A 353 12.83 19.55 0.33
CA VAL A 353 12.71 21.02 0.25
C VAL A 353 11.31 21.46 0.69
N SER A 354 11.20 22.60 1.39
CA SER A 354 9.91 23.12 1.83
C SER A 354 9.01 23.47 0.63
N LEU A 355 7.71 23.16 0.73
CA LEU A 355 6.77 23.43 -0.37
C LEU A 355 6.79 24.91 -0.84
N PRO A 356 6.84 25.94 0.05
CA PRO A 356 6.98 27.33 -0.39
C PRO A 356 8.20 27.60 -1.28
N GLU A 357 9.36 27.05 -0.93
CA GLU A 357 10.58 27.20 -1.74
C GLU A 357 10.43 26.55 -3.11
N CYS A 358 9.77 25.38 -3.19
CA CYS A 358 9.45 24.75 -4.46
C CYS A 358 8.51 25.63 -5.32
N LEU A 359 7.46 26.17 -4.72
CA LEU A 359 6.48 27.02 -5.40
C LEU A 359 7.10 28.30 -5.94
N GLU A 360 8.00 28.93 -5.16
CA GLU A 360 8.76 30.10 -5.60
C GLU A 360 9.59 29.78 -6.86
N ARG A 361 10.31 28.65 -6.85
CA ARG A 361 11.11 28.19 -8.00
C ARG A 361 10.28 27.88 -9.23
N TRP A 362 9.01 27.48 -9.03
CA TRP A 362 8.05 27.17 -10.08
C TRP A 362 7.21 28.37 -10.54
N GLY A 363 7.39 29.55 -9.91
CA GLY A 363 6.59 30.74 -10.19
C GLY A 363 5.11 30.57 -9.85
N VAL A 364 4.79 29.74 -8.86
CA VAL A 364 3.42 29.45 -8.39
C VAL A 364 3.14 30.25 -7.12
N GLN A 365 2.03 30.98 -7.10
CA GLN A 365 1.62 31.77 -5.94
C GLN A 365 0.93 30.89 -4.90
N VAL A 366 1.30 31.08 -3.63
CA VAL A 366 0.62 30.42 -2.51
C VAL A 366 -0.78 31.03 -2.36
N SER A 367 -1.81 30.19 -2.48
CA SER A 367 -3.20 30.58 -2.28
C SER A 367 -4.06 29.35 -1.95
N GLU A 368 -5.28 29.56 -1.48
CA GLU A 368 -6.26 28.49 -1.28
C GLU A 368 -6.54 27.71 -2.58
N GLN A 369 -6.42 28.35 -3.75
CA GLN A 369 -6.62 27.72 -5.06
C GLN A 369 -5.49 26.75 -5.44
N LEU A 370 -4.35 26.78 -4.73
CA LEU A 370 -3.30 25.79 -4.90
C LEU A 370 -3.78 24.40 -4.47
N PHE A 371 -4.67 24.32 -3.48
CA PHE A 371 -5.12 23.06 -2.91
C PHE A 371 -6.54 22.71 -3.38
N SER A 372 -6.81 21.42 -3.54
CA SER A 372 -8.16 20.95 -3.88
C SER A 372 -9.17 21.33 -2.78
N SER A 373 -10.26 21.97 -3.18
CA SER A 373 -11.22 22.66 -2.28
C SER A 373 -12.10 21.74 -1.43
N GLU A 374 -11.86 20.43 -1.46
CA GLU A 374 -12.69 19.42 -0.82
C GLU A 374 -11.98 18.63 0.29
N SER A 375 -10.72 18.97 0.59
CA SER A 375 -9.98 18.41 1.70
C SER A 375 -10.08 19.28 2.95
N THR A 376 -10.07 18.64 4.12
CA THR A 376 -10.00 19.30 5.43
C THR A 376 -8.56 19.69 5.81
N GLY A 377 -7.59 19.41 4.94
CA GLY A 377 -6.17 19.67 5.17
C GLY A 377 -5.42 19.95 3.87
N LEU A 378 -4.35 20.72 4.00
CA LEU A 378 -3.42 21.11 2.94
C LEU A 378 -2.25 20.14 2.96
N SER A 379 -1.98 19.45 1.86
CA SER A 379 -0.94 18.41 1.76
C SER A 379 -0.38 18.32 0.34
N LEU A 380 0.72 17.59 0.15
CA LEU A 380 1.22 17.28 -1.18
C LEU A 380 0.18 16.54 -2.05
N TRP A 381 -0.66 15.71 -1.42
CA TRP A 381 -1.72 14.98 -2.10
C TRP A 381 -2.79 15.88 -2.73
N THR A 382 -3.04 17.04 -2.11
CA THR A 382 -4.10 17.99 -2.47
C THR A 382 -3.58 19.21 -3.21
N ALA A 383 -2.26 19.43 -3.23
CA ALA A 383 -1.63 20.52 -3.96
C ALA A 383 -1.65 20.27 -5.48
N ARG A 384 -2.10 21.28 -6.24
CA ARG A 384 -2.17 21.27 -7.71
C ARG A 384 -0.80 21.55 -8.32
N LEU A 385 0.07 20.55 -8.28
CA LEU A 385 1.45 20.68 -8.71
C LEU A 385 1.68 20.22 -10.15
N PHE A 386 0.97 19.18 -10.61
CA PHE A 386 1.37 18.44 -11.81
C PHE A 386 0.67 18.94 -13.08
N PRO A 387 1.43 19.43 -14.08
CA PRO A 387 0.85 19.99 -15.30
C PRO A 387 0.09 18.95 -16.15
N VAL A 388 -1.00 19.40 -16.75
CA VAL A 388 -1.77 18.63 -17.75
C VAL A 388 -1.16 18.81 -19.13
N CYS A 389 -0.82 17.70 -19.78
CA CYS A 389 -0.15 17.68 -21.08
C CYS A 389 -0.92 16.87 -22.13
N SER A 390 -0.53 17.06 -23.38
CA SER A 390 -1.17 16.44 -24.55
C SER A 390 -0.71 15.00 -24.80
N THR A 391 0.45 14.61 -24.27
CA THR A 391 1.04 13.28 -24.43
C THR A 391 1.72 12.81 -23.14
N LEU A 392 1.84 11.49 -22.95
CA LEU A 392 2.56 10.88 -21.81
C LEU A 392 4.02 11.34 -21.73
N GLY A 393 4.74 11.35 -22.85
CA GLY A 393 6.15 11.78 -22.86
C GLY A 393 6.32 13.25 -22.49
N GLU A 394 5.38 14.11 -22.88
CA GLU A 394 5.38 15.52 -22.50
C GLU A 394 5.12 15.71 -21.01
N SER A 395 4.17 14.97 -20.42
CA SER A 395 3.87 15.06 -18.98
C SER A 395 5.07 14.62 -18.15
N VAL A 396 5.72 13.52 -18.50
CA VAL A 396 6.95 13.06 -17.82
C VAL A 396 8.04 14.11 -17.90
N ARG A 397 8.30 14.65 -19.10
CA ARG A 397 9.36 15.64 -19.33
C ARG A 397 9.11 16.92 -18.52
N MET A 398 7.87 17.39 -18.44
CA MET A 398 7.53 18.58 -17.65
C MET A 398 7.73 18.33 -16.16
N THR A 399 7.25 17.20 -15.67
CA THR A 399 7.37 16.80 -14.26
C THR A 399 8.84 16.62 -13.84
N LEU A 400 9.69 16.01 -14.68
CA LEU A 400 11.12 15.89 -14.38
C LEU A 400 11.86 17.25 -14.41
N ARG A 401 11.40 18.22 -15.23
CA ARG A 401 11.92 19.60 -15.16
C ARG A 401 11.59 20.25 -13.82
N MET A 402 10.42 19.99 -13.25
CA MET A 402 10.06 20.50 -11.92
C MET A 402 11.01 19.95 -10.85
N VAL A 403 11.34 18.66 -10.89
CA VAL A 403 12.27 18.04 -9.93
C VAL A 403 13.68 18.61 -10.10
N ARG A 404 14.18 18.73 -11.33
CA ARG A 404 15.49 19.38 -11.59
C ARG A 404 15.54 20.83 -11.14
N SER A 405 14.43 21.56 -11.28
CA SER A 405 14.29 22.93 -10.76
C SER A 405 14.49 22.97 -9.24
N VAL A 406 13.94 21.99 -8.52
CA VAL A 406 14.14 21.83 -7.07
C VAL A 406 15.58 21.39 -6.75
N GLN A 407 16.12 20.38 -7.42
CA GLN A 407 17.44 19.83 -7.09
C GLN A 407 18.62 20.74 -7.47
N HIS A 408 18.51 21.48 -8.57
CA HIS A 408 19.58 22.34 -9.09
C HIS A 408 19.32 23.83 -8.89
N THR A 409 18.27 24.20 -8.15
CA THR A 409 17.93 25.60 -7.86
C THR A 409 17.77 26.45 -9.13
N SER A 410 17.13 25.88 -10.16
CA SER A 410 16.90 26.56 -11.44
C SER A 410 15.43 27.01 -11.56
N PRO A 411 15.15 28.22 -12.07
CA PRO A 411 13.78 28.69 -12.21
C PRO A 411 13.04 27.92 -13.31
N LEU A 412 11.78 27.57 -13.04
CA LEU A 412 10.84 27.00 -14.00
C LEU A 412 9.52 27.78 -13.86
N THR A 413 8.81 28.07 -14.94
CA THR A 413 7.53 28.76 -14.84
C THR A 413 6.40 27.80 -15.15
N LEU A 414 5.60 27.49 -14.13
CA LEU A 414 4.34 26.75 -14.27
C LEU A 414 3.12 27.68 -14.43
N HIS A 415 3.31 29.00 -14.27
CA HIS A 415 2.26 29.98 -14.38
C HIS A 415 1.48 29.86 -15.71
N GLY A 416 0.16 29.75 -15.62
CA GLY A 416 -0.74 29.63 -16.77
C GLY A 416 -0.93 28.20 -17.28
N LEU A 417 -0.18 27.22 -16.77
CA LEU A 417 -0.47 25.82 -17.00
C LEU A 417 -1.60 25.36 -16.06
N ARG A 418 -2.48 24.50 -16.58
CA ARG A 418 -3.43 23.79 -15.74
C ARG A 418 -2.67 22.68 -15.01
N CYS A 419 -2.63 22.74 -13.69
CA CYS A 419 -2.08 21.68 -12.86
C CYS A 419 -3.19 20.95 -12.10
N LEU A 420 -2.98 19.66 -11.85
CA LEU A 420 -3.84 18.84 -11.01
C LEU A 420 -3.09 18.39 -9.76
N SER A 421 -3.86 18.17 -8.70
CA SER A 421 -3.44 17.43 -7.51
C SER A 421 -3.58 15.92 -7.72
N VAL A 422 -2.89 15.12 -6.91
CA VAL A 422 -3.06 13.64 -6.94
C VAL A 422 -4.52 13.27 -6.68
N GLN A 423 -5.17 13.96 -5.74
CA GLN A 423 -6.60 13.76 -5.45
C GLN A 423 -7.48 13.98 -6.68
N GLU A 424 -7.25 15.06 -7.44
CA GLU A 424 -8.02 15.34 -8.66
C GLU A 424 -7.71 14.35 -9.77
N MET A 425 -6.43 14.01 -9.96
CA MET A 425 -6.00 13.00 -10.94
C MET A 425 -6.74 11.67 -10.72
N LEU A 426 -6.85 11.20 -9.47
CA LEU A 426 -7.54 9.94 -9.18
C LEU A 426 -9.06 9.99 -9.42
N ARG A 427 -9.68 11.16 -9.32
CA ARG A 427 -11.12 11.35 -9.59
C ARG A 427 -11.45 11.36 -11.07
N CYS A 428 -10.55 11.92 -11.87
CA CYS A 428 -10.74 12.08 -13.31
C CYS A 428 -9.94 11.09 -14.16
N LYS A 429 -9.24 10.11 -13.55
CA LYS A 429 -8.45 9.13 -14.29
C LYS A 429 -9.29 8.39 -15.34
N GLU A 430 -8.74 8.27 -16.54
CA GLU A 430 -9.34 7.53 -17.65
C GLU A 430 -8.72 6.12 -17.68
N VAL A 431 -9.36 5.20 -16.96
CA VAL A 431 -8.85 3.83 -16.80
C VAL A 431 -8.82 3.08 -18.14
N GLY A 432 -9.74 3.37 -19.06
CA GLY A 432 -9.78 2.72 -20.37
C GLY A 432 -8.54 3.02 -21.19
N ASP A 433 -8.15 4.30 -21.28
CA ASP A 433 -6.93 4.72 -21.98
C ASP A 433 -5.67 4.14 -21.31
N MET A 434 -5.60 4.13 -19.97
CA MET A 434 -4.49 3.52 -19.24
C MET A 434 -4.36 2.01 -19.54
N MET A 435 -5.48 1.29 -19.66
CA MET A 435 -5.46 -0.14 -20.02
C MET A 435 -5.07 -0.34 -21.48
N GLU A 436 -5.48 0.54 -22.40
CA GLU A 436 -5.06 0.49 -23.80
C GLU A 436 -3.55 0.72 -23.92
N PHE A 437 -2.96 1.65 -23.18
CA PHE A 437 -1.50 1.82 -23.12
C PHE A 437 -0.79 0.55 -22.65
N ARG A 438 -1.27 -0.09 -21.58
CA ARG A 438 -0.72 -1.37 -21.10
C ARG A 438 -0.87 -2.48 -22.14
N LYS A 439 -1.98 -2.51 -22.87
CA LYS A 439 -2.23 -3.49 -23.93
C LYS A 439 -1.29 -3.28 -25.12
N GLN A 440 -0.99 -2.03 -25.50
CA GLN A 440 0.00 -1.75 -26.53
C GLN A 440 1.39 -2.29 -26.15
N ILE A 441 1.80 -2.13 -24.88
CA ILE A 441 3.03 -2.71 -24.37
C ILE A 441 2.97 -4.25 -24.46
N TYR A 442 1.87 -4.85 -24.00
CA TYR A 442 1.64 -6.29 -24.05
C TYR A 442 1.79 -6.87 -25.46
N ASP A 443 1.07 -6.29 -26.43
CA ASP A 443 1.04 -6.74 -27.83
C ASP A 443 2.43 -6.62 -28.46
N GLU A 444 3.16 -5.55 -28.15
CA GLU A 444 4.51 -5.31 -28.64
C GLU A 444 5.54 -6.29 -28.06
N ILE A 445 5.46 -6.60 -26.76
CA ILE A 445 6.32 -7.60 -26.12
C ILE A 445 6.12 -8.98 -26.77
N HIS A 446 4.87 -9.38 -27.02
CA HIS A 446 4.57 -10.63 -27.72
C HIS A 446 5.14 -10.65 -29.13
N LEU A 447 4.93 -9.57 -29.89
CA LEU A 447 5.43 -9.46 -31.25
C LEU A 447 6.96 -9.56 -31.31
N ARG A 448 7.68 -8.86 -30.44
CA ARG A 448 9.15 -8.87 -30.39
C ARG A 448 9.69 -10.25 -29.98
N ARG A 449 9.13 -10.85 -28.92
CA ARG A 449 9.51 -12.21 -28.48
C ARG A 449 9.23 -13.30 -29.52
N TRP A 450 8.16 -13.13 -30.32
CA TRP A 450 7.85 -14.06 -31.40
C TRP A 450 8.87 -13.98 -32.55
N LYS A 451 9.31 -12.76 -32.91
CA LYS A 451 10.36 -12.56 -33.91
C LYS A 451 11.69 -13.17 -33.46
N GLU A 452 12.11 -12.90 -32.22
CA GLU A 452 13.34 -13.49 -31.64
C GLU A 452 13.33 -15.03 -31.70
N LYS A 453 12.18 -15.68 -31.47
CA LYS A 453 12.04 -17.13 -31.58
C LYS A 453 11.99 -17.66 -33.01
N SER A 454 11.61 -16.84 -33.97
CA SER A 454 11.52 -17.22 -35.39
C SER A 454 12.86 -17.04 -36.11
N ASP A 455 13.73 -16.17 -35.58
CA ASP A 455 15.08 -15.90 -36.08
C ASP A 455 16.16 -16.81 -35.45
N LEU A 456 15.78 -17.64 -34.45
CA LEU A 456 16.56 -18.73 -33.84
C LEU A 456 16.21 -20.07 -34.46
#